data_AF-A0A087U4Y5-F1
#
_entry.id   AF-A0A087U4Y5-F1
#
_cell.length_a   1.000
_cell.length_b   1.000
_cell.length_c   1.000
_cell.angle_alpha   90.00
_cell.angle_beta   90.00
_cell.angle_gamma   90.00
#
_symmetry.space_group_name_H-M   'P 1'
#
loop_
_entity.id
_entity.type
_entity.pdbx_description
1 polymer ?
#
loop_
_entity_poly.entity_id
_entity_poly.type
_entity_poly.pdbx_seq_one_letter_code
_entity_poly.pdbx_strand_id
1 'polypeptide(L)'
;MVDHQQLMRVYGALMWSLGKVLNTPEVARVYLGSFWDQPLRYDYNRKLFEAEEQDLFQDLQSLPRNAALRKLNDLIKRARLAKVHAYIISSLRSNMPSMFGKDSKKKELIKNLNTVYEEIQREHHLPAGDFPDLREMQEKLVDMDFTKFHPLKPKLLETVDKMLAEDIARLMAQIPQEQRLQSNEESNVKGGAFDGVQQSPFTFGRGEGIDAGSMDSEWIVGKERYKYDDIFQSLNPVDGKITGASAKAEMIKSKLPNTVLGKVWKLSDIDKDGMLDSDEFALAMHLISIKLQGHDLPLELPEHLVPP
;
A
#
# COMPACT_ATOMS: atom_id res chain seq x y z
N MET A 1 8.84 -17.05 10.74
CA MET A 1 9.38 -15.67 10.72
C MET A 1 10.03 -15.44 9.38
N VAL A 2 9.95 -14.23 8.85
CA VAL A 2 10.28 -13.93 7.45
C VAL A 2 11.39 -12.89 7.43
N ASP A 3 12.57 -13.27 6.95
CA ASP A 3 13.67 -12.33 6.66
C ASP A 3 13.47 -11.64 5.30
N HIS A 4 14.38 -10.75 4.90
CA HIS A 4 14.28 -10.04 3.62
C HIS A 4 14.21 -11.01 2.42
N GLN A 5 15.03 -12.06 2.39
CA GLN A 5 15.06 -13.00 1.27
C GLN A 5 13.76 -13.80 1.19
N GLN A 6 13.24 -14.23 2.32
CA GLN A 6 11.98 -14.95 2.41
C GLN A 6 10.81 -14.05 2.04
N LEU A 7 10.83 -12.76 2.40
CA LEU A 7 9.81 -11.78 2.01
C LEU A 7 9.73 -11.67 0.49
N MET A 8 10.87 -11.54 -0.20
CA MET A 8 10.90 -11.48 -1.67
C MET A 8 10.39 -12.77 -2.32
N ARG A 9 10.69 -13.93 -1.74
CA ARG A 9 10.16 -15.23 -2.22
C ARG A 9 8.64 -15.31 -2.07
N VAL A 10 8.11 -14.90 -0.92
CA VAL A 10 6.65 -14.89 -0.65
C VAL A 10 5.95 -13.91 -1.57
N TYR A 11 6.49 -12.70 -1.75
CA TYR A 11 5.95 -11.70 -2.66
C TYR A 11 5.88 -12.20 -4.11
N GLY A 12 6.98 -12.78 -4.61
CA GLY A 12 7.00 -13.37 -5.96
C GLY A 12 5.97 -14.49 -6.14
N ALA A 13 5.84 -15.37 -5.15
CA ALA A 13 4.85 -16.45 -5.17
C ALA A 13 3.40 -15.94 -5.14
N LEU A 14 3.13 -14.86 -4.40
CA LEU A 14 1.84 -14.20 -4.36
C LEU A 14 1.48 -13.60 -5.71
N MET A 15 2.37 -12.79 -6.30
CA MET A 15 2.13 -12.13 -7.59
C MET A 15 1.92 -13.14 -8.71
N TRP A 16 2.68 -14.24 -8.71
CA TRP A 16 2.50 -15.35 -9.64
C TRP A 16 1.12 -15.99 -9.53
N SER A 17 0.68 -16.24 -8.29
CA SER A 17 -0.65 -16.81 -8.04
C SER A 17 -1.77 -15.84 -8.45
N LEU A 18 -1.64 -14.55 -8.11
CA LEU A 18 -2.61 -13.52 -8.47
C LEU A 18 -2.75 -13.37 -9.99
N GLY A 19 -1.64 -13.38 -10.73
CA GLY A 19 -1.67 -13.30 -12.20
C GLY A 19 -2.44 -14.45 -12.86
N LYS A 20 -2.44 -15.65 -12.25
CA LYS A 20 -3.23 -16.79 -12.72
C LYS A 20 -4.73 -16.67 -12.38
N VAL A 21 -5.06 -15.96 -11.30
CA VAL A 21 -6.43 -15.90 -10.77
C VAL A 21 -7.21 -14.70 -11.33
N LEU A 22 -6.59 -13.51 -11.36
CA LEU A 22 -7.31 -12.27 -11.70
C LEU A 22 -7.62 -12.12 -13.20
N ASN A 23 -7.05 -12.97 -14.06
CA ASN A 23 -7.29 -13.04 -15.51
C ASN A 23 -7.43 -11.67 -16.20
N THR A 24 -6.61 -10.71 -15.77
CA THR A 24 -6.53 -9.34 -16.28
C THR A 24 -5.07 -9.08 -16.70
N PRO A 25 -4.83 -8.35 -17.81
CA PRO A 25 -3.47 -7.96 -18.19
C PRO A 25 -2.87 -6.92 -17.24
N GLU A 26 -3.68 -6.27 -16.39
CA GLU A 26 -3.24 -5.25 -15.44
C GLU A 26 -2.72 -5.89 -14.15
N VAL A 27 -1.52 -5.51 -13.73
CA VAL A 27 -0.91 -6.03 -12.49
C VAL A 27 -1.55 -5.34 -11.28
N ALA A 28 -2.11 -6.12 -10.36
CA ALA A 28 -2.67 -5.59 -9.11
C ALA A 28 -1.58 -4.99 -8.21
N ARG A 29 -1.86 -3.81 -7.63
CA ARG A 29 -1.02 -3.20 -6.58
C ARG A 29 -1.15 -4.01 -5.29
N VAL A 30 -0.01 -4.34 -4.69
CA VAL A 30 0.08 -5.00 -3.37
C VAL A 30 0.85 -4.06 -2.45
N TYR A 31 0.32 -3.77 -1.26
CA TYR A 31 0.98 -2.94 -0.26
C TYR A 31 1.72 -3.84 0.74
N LEU A 32 3.05 -3.74 0.79
CA LEU A 32 3.89 -4.55 1.68
C LEU A 32 4.07 -3.84 3.02
N GLY A 33 3.60 -4.44 4.11
CA GLY A 33 3.76 -3.84 5.43
C GLY A 33 3.33 -4.74 6.58
N SER A 34 3.58 -4.26 7.79
CA SER A 34 3.02 -4.81 9.03
C SER A 34 2.08 -3.77 9.62
N PHE A 35 0.80 -3.86 9.28
CA PHE A 35 -0.25 -2.92 9.71
C PHE A 35 -0.69 -3.18 11.15
N TRP A 36 0.25 -3.09 12.09
CA TRP A 36 0.06 -3.33 13.51
C TRP A 36 0.82 -2.27 14.32
N ASP A 37 0.38 -1.99 15.55
CA ASP A 37 0.90 -0.99 16.47
C ASP A 37 2.12 -1.47 17.29
N GLN A 38 2.56 -2.71 17.10
CA GLN A 38 3.68 -3.30 17.82
C GLN A 38 5.03 -3.02 17.15
N PRO A 39 6.13 -3.02 17.91
CA PRO A 39 7.47 -2.88 17.34
C PRO A 39 7.78 -3.94 16.28
N LEU A 40 8.45 -3.52 15.21
CA LEU A 40 8.94 -4.44 14.19
C LEU A 40 9.97 -5.39 14.80
N ARG A 41 9.78 -6.69 14.57
CA ARG A 41 10.75 -7.70 14.99
C ARG A 41 12.05 -7.67 14.18
N TYR A 42 11.96 -7.24 12.93
CA TYR A 42 13.08 -6.99 12.03
C TYR A 42 12.83 -5.67 11.30
N ASP A 43 13.78 -4.74 11.39
CA ASP A 43 13.63 -3.37 10.90
C ASP A 43 14.38 -3.09 9.59
N TYR A 44 15.07 -4.08 9.01
CA TYR A 44 15.77 -3.98 7.73
C TYR A 44 14.93 -3.36 6.58
N ASN A 45 13.62 -3.63 6.56
CA ASN A 45 12.69 -3.14 5.53
C ASN A 45 11.73 -2.04 6.04
N ARG A 46 12.01 -1.44 7.21
CA ARG A 46 11.11 -0.44 7.84
C ARG A 46 10.69 0.67 6.87
N LYS A 47 11.64 1.26 6.15
CA LYS A 47 11.38 2.33 5.16
C LYS A 47 10.41 1.91 4.06
N LEU A 48 10.52 0.66 3.59
CA LEU A 48 9.59 0.13 2.59
C LEU A 48 8.19 0.01 3.21
N PHE A 49 8.08 -0.55 4.41
CA PHE A 49 6.77 -0.74 5.06
C PHE A 49 6.07 0.59 5.35
N GLU A 50 6.80 1.59 5.84
CA GLU A 50 6.26 2.93 6.12
C GLU A 50 5.80 3.62 4.82
N ALA A 51 6.59 3.51 3.73
CA ALA A 51 6.21 4.08 2.43
C ALA A 51 4.95 3.41 1.86
N GLU A 52 4.86 2.08 1.93
CA GLU A 52 3.73 1.31 1.43
C GLU A 52 2.46 1.54 2.27
N GLU A 53 2.62 1.72 3.58
CA GLU A 53 1.53 2.10 4.48
C GLU A 53 1.00 3.51 4.16
N GLN A 54 1.90 4.46 3.92
CA GLN A 54 1.54 5.82 3.52
C GLN A 54 0.79 5.83 2.18
N ASP A 55 1.28 5.09 1.18
CA ASP A 55 0.60 4.94 -0.11
C ASP A 55 -0.83 4.38 0.07
N LEU A 56 -0.96 3.31 0.86
CA LEU A 56 -2.27 2.71 1.16
C LEU A 56 -3.21 3.73 1.82
N PHE A 57 -2.71 4.49 2.80
CA PHE A 57 -3.51 5.47 3.51
C PHE A 57 -3.94 6.63 2.62
N GLN A 58 -3.07 7.12 1.73
CA GLN A 58 -3.45 8.14 0.74
C GLN A 58 -4.55 7.61 -0.19
N ASP A 59 -4.42 6.37 -0.67
CA ASP A 59 -5.42 5.76 -1.53
C ASP A 59 -6.77 5.61 -0.81
N LEU A 60 -6.77 5.14 0.44
CA LEU A 60 -7.98 5.04 1.28
C LEU A 60 -8.61 6.40 1.58
N GLN A 61 -7.81 7.41 1.92
CA GLN A 61 -8.29 8.77 2.16
C GLN A 61 -8.90 9.40 0.91
N SER A 62 -8.43 9.04 -0.28
CA SER A 62 -8.95 9.53 -1.56
C SER A 62 -10.29 8.90 -1.97
N LEU A 63 -10.71 7.79 -1.33
CA LEU A 63 -11.90 7.04 -1.74
C LEU A 63 -13.19 7.87 -1.80
N PRO A 64 -13.50 8.74 -0.82
CA PRO A 64 -14.71 9.57 -0.89
C PRO A 64 -14.66 10.55 -2.06
N ARG A 65 -13.50 11.20 -2.28
CA ARG A 65 -13.27 12.11 -3.40
C ARG A 65 -13.42 11.43 -4.76
N ASN A 66 -13.06 10.14 -4.84
CA ASN A 66 -13.16 9.33 -6.05
C ASN A 66 -14.49 8.54 -6.16
N ALA A 67 -15.44 8.75 -5.24
CA ALA A 67 -16.69 7.99 -5.21
C ALA A 67 -17.57 8.27 -6.44
N ALA A 68 -17.64 9.53 -6.90
CA ALA A 68 -18.41 9.90 -8.09
C ALA A 68 -17.88 9.19 -9.35
N LEU A 69 -16.55 9.19 -9.57
CA LEU A 69 -15.91 8.48 -10.67
C LEU A 69 -16.19 6.98 -10.62
N ARG A 70 -16.05 6.36 -9.44
CA ARG A 70 -16.30 4.91 -9.28
C ARG A 70 -17.76 4.56 -9.58
N LYS A 71 -18.72 5.31 -9.03
CA LYS A 71 -20.14 5.12 -9.31
C LYS A 71 -20.47 5.29 -10.80
N LEU A 72 -19.83 6.26 -11.45
CA LEU A 72 -20.01 6.48 -12.89
C LEU A 72 -19.45 5.30 -13.71
N ASN A 73 -18.26 4.81 -13.37
CA ASN A 73 -17.67 3.64 -14.00
C ASN A 73 -18.54 2.38 -13.83
N ASP A 74 -19.09 2.16 -12.63
CA ASP A 74 -19.98 1.04 -12.36
C ASP A 74 -21.31 1.17 -13.12
N LEU A 75 -21.83 2.39 -13.27
CA LEU A 75 -23.00 2.65 -14.11
C LEU A 75 -22.73 2.33 -15.59
N ILE A 76 -21.56 2.70 -16.11
CA ILE A 76 -21.13 2.38 -17.49
C ILE A 76 -21.08 0.87 -17.69
N LYS A 77 -20.41 0.15 -16.78
CA LYS A 77 -20.32 -1.33 -16.82
C LYS A 77 -21.70 -1.97 -16.80
N ARG A 78 -22.58 -1.51 -15.90
CA ARG A 78 -23.94 -2.02 -15.79
C ARG A 78 -24.78 -1.74 -17.03
N ALA A 79 -24.63 -0.56 -17.64
CA ALA A 79 -25.35 -0.18 -18.84
C ALA A 79 -24.96 -1.07 -20.03
N ARG A 80 -23.66 -1.35 -20.20
CA ARG A 80 -23.17 -2.30 -21.23
C ARG A 80 -23.70 -3.70 -20.99
N LEU A 81 -23.62 -4.21 -19.77
CA LEU A 81 -24.15 -5.53 -19.42
C LEU A 81 -25.66 -5.63 -19.67
N ALA A 82 -26.43 -4.60 -19.31
CA ALA A 82 -27.87 -4.55 -19.56
C ALA A 82 -28.20 -4.54 -21.06
N LYS A 83 -27.43 -3.81 -21.87
CA LYS A 83 -27.55 -3.79 -23.33
C LYS A 83 -27.25 -5.17 -23.93
N VAL A 84 -26.15 -5.81 -23.54
CA VAL A 84 -25.80 -7.18 -23.96
C VAL A 84 -26.91 -8.16 -23.58
N HIS A 85 -27.39 -8.09 -22.33
CA HIS A 85 -28.48 -8.94 -21.87
C HIS A 85 -29.77 -8.75 -22.68
N ALA A 86 -30.11 -7.51 -23.06
CA ALA A 86 -31.26 -7.24 -23.92
C ALA A 86 -31.14 -7.91 -25.30
N TYR A 87 -29.95 -7.90 -25.91
CA TYR A 87 -29.70 -8.63 -27.16
C TYR A 87 -29.81 -10.14 -26.97
N ILE A 88 -29.26 -10.69 -25.90
CA ILE A 88 -29.36 -12.13 -25.59
C ILE A 88 -30.83 -12.54 -25.50
N ILE A 89 -31.61 -11.88 -24.64
CA ILE A 89 -33.02 -12.22 -24.44
C ILE A 89 -33.82 -12.07 -25.73
N SER A 90 -33.58 -11.01 -26.51
CA SER A 90 -34.27 -10.83 -27.79
C SER A 90 -33.85 -11.87 -28.83
N SER A 91 -32.58 -12.24 -28.92
CA SER A 91 -32.11 -13.26 -29.87
C SER A 91 -32.70 -14.63 -29.54
N LEU A 92 -32.73 -14.99 -28.24
CA LEU A 92 -33.41 -16.20 -27.79
C LEU A 92 -34.90 -16.17 -28.13
N ARG A 93 -35.58 -15.03 -27.96
CA ARG A 93 -37.00 -14.88 -28.32
C ARG A 93 -37.25 -15.04 -29.82
N SER A 94 -36.42 -14.43 -30.65
CA SER A 94 -36.55 -14.45 -32.12
C SER A 94 -36.32 -15.85 -32.70
N ASN A 95 -35.45 -16.64 -32.05
CA ASN A 95 -35.15 -18.01 -32.46
C ASN A 95 -36.15 -19.06 -31.96
N MET A 96 -37.18 -18.66 -31.20
CA MET A 96 -38.22 -19.58 -30.71
C MET A 96 -39.33 -19.83 -31.75
N PRO A 97 -39.76 -21.09 -31.96
CA PRO A 97 -40.82 -21.41 -32.89
C PRO A 97 -42.19 -20.97 -32.34
N SER A 98 -43.06 -20.49 -33.22
CA SER A 98 -44.38 -19.96 -32.83
C SER A 98 -45.36 -21.06 -32.38
N MET A 99 -45.32 -22.26 -32.99
CA MET A 99 -46.36 -23.28 -32.81
C MET A 99 -45.90 -24.54 -32.06
N PHE A 100 -44.92 -25.29 -32.57
CA PHE A 100 -44.50 -26.59 -32.02
C PHE A 100 -42.98 -26.66 -31.76
N GLY A 101 -42.54 -27.60 -30.91
CA GLY A 101 -41.11 -27.86 -30.68
C GLY A 101 -40.40 -26.89 -29.73
N LYS A 102 -41.15 -26.09 -28.95
CA LYS A 102 -40.63 -25.04 -28.07
C LYS A 102 -39.63 -25.55 -27.02
N ASP A 103 -39.95 -26.65 -26.34
CA ASP A 103 -39.08 -27.21 -25.30
C ASP A 103 -37.77 -27.77 -25.86
N SER A 104 -37.84 -28.43 -27.01
CA SER A 104 -36.65 -28.93 -27.70
C SER A 104 -35.77 -27.77 -28.16
N LYS A 105 -36.36 -26.73 -28.77
CA LYS A 105 -35.60 -25.57 -29.23
C LYS A 105 -34.99 -24.78 -28.08
N LYS A 106 -35.70 -24.63 -26.96
CA LYS A 106 -35.15 -24.01 -25.74
C LYS A 106 -33.93 -24.76 -25.24
N LYS A 107 -33.99 -26.10 -25.11
CA LYS A 107 -32.84 -26.92 -24.69
C LYS A 107 -31.66 -26.79 -25.65
N GLU A 108 -31.93 -26.77 -26.95
CA GLU A 108 -30.91 -26.56 -27.99
C GLU A 108 -30.24 -25.18 -27.88
N LEU A 109 -31.02 -24.11 -27.73
CA LEU A 109 -30.52 -22.74 -27.58
C LEU A 109 -29.68 -22.56 -26.31
N ILE A 110 -30.09 -23.16 -25.18
CA ILE A 110 -29.30 -23.11 -23.93
C ILE A 110 -27.98 -23.88 -24.13
N LYS A 111 -28.03 -25.08 -24.72
CA LYS A 111 -26.83 -25.88 -24.97
C LYS A 111 -25.83 -25.15 -25.88
N ASN A 112 -26.32 -24.45 -26.89
CA ASN A 112 -25.52 -23.71 -27.85
C ASN A 112 -25.45 -22.20 -27.54
N LEU A 113 -25.60 -21.79 -26.28
CA LEU A 113 -25.61 -20.37 -25.93
C LEU A 113 -24.31 -19.64 -26.32
N ASN A 114 -23.18 -20.35 -26.38
CA ASN A 114 -21.91 -19.78 -26.83
C ASN A 114 -21.97 -19.29 -28.28
N THR A 115 -22.61 -20.04 -29.18
CA THR A 115 -22.74 -19.60 -30.59
C THR A 115 -23.64 -18.37 -30.69
N VAL A 116 -24.69 -18.30 -29.87
CA VAL A 116 -25.54 -17.10 -29.76
C VAL A 116 -24.72 -15.89 -29.30
N TYR A 117 -23.80 -16.06 -28.35
CA TYR A 117 -22.92 -14.97 -27.91
C TYR A 117 -21.98 -14.51 -29.02
N GLU A 118 -21.34 -15.44 -29.73
CA GLU A 118 -20.44 -15.14 -30.85
C GLU A 118 -21.17 -14.40 -32.00
N GLU A 119 -22.41 -14.78 -32.29
CA GLU A 119 -23.26 -14.10 -33.26
C GLU A 119 -23.57 -12.66 -32.83
N ILE A 120 -24.02 -12.46 -31.58
CA ILE A 120 -24.31 -11.13 -31.02
C ILE A 120 -23.06 -10.24 -31.00
N GLN A 121 -21.90 -10.81 -30.63
CA GLN A 121 -20.62 -10.09 -30.64
C GLN A 121 -20.30 -9.55 -32.03
N ARG A 122 -20.46 -10.40 -33.06
CA ARG A 122 -20.15 -10.04 -34.45
C ARG A 122 -21.14 -9.05 -35.04
N GLU A 123 -22.43 -9.26 -34.80
CA GLU A 123 -23.49 -8.42 -35.38
C GLU A 123 -23.51 -7.02 -34.77
N HIS A 124 -23.31 -6.93 -33.45
CA HIS A 124 -23.42 -5.67 -32.71
C HIS A 124 -22.08 -5.08 -32.28
N HIS A 125 -20.96 -5.69 -32.70
CA HIS A 125 -19.59 -5.23 -32.42
C HIS A 125 -19.32 -5.08 -30.91
N LEU A 126 -19.79 -6.05 -30.11
CA LEU A 126 -19.70 -6.02 -28.66
C LEU A 126 -18.46 -6.78 -28.16
N PRO A 127 -17.70 -6.24 -27.19
CA PRO A 127 -16.57 -6.94 -26.58
C PRO A 127 -17.02 -8.19 -25.83
N ALA A 128 -16.22 -9.27 -25.90
CA ALA A 128 -16.50 -10.50 -25.16
C ALA A 128 -16.56 -10.31 -23.63
N GLY A 129 -15.80 -9.35 -23.09
CA GLY A 129 -15.77 -9.04 -21.65
C GLY A 129 -17.05 -8.40 -21.11
N ASP A 130 -17.95 -7.90 -21.98
CA ASP A 130 -19.24 -7.36 -21.55
C ASP A 130 -20.32 -8.45 -21.41
N PHE A 131 -20.01 -9.70 -21.81
CA PHE A 131 -20.94 -10.82 -21.73
C PHE A 131 -20.92 -11.46 -20.33
N PRO A 132 -22.09 -11.87 -19.80
CA PRO A 132 -22.16 -12.62 -18.56
C PRO A 132 -21.52 -14.00 -18.68
N ASP A 133 -21.22 -14.63 -17.54
CA ASP A 133 -20.69 -16.00 -17.54
C ASP A 133 -21.66 -16.97 -18.22
N LEU A 134 -21.12 -17.78 -19.15
CA LEU A 134 -21.89 -18.68 -19.97
C LEU A 134 -22.65 -19.72 -19.13
N ARG A 135 -22.00 -20.31 -18.12
CA ARG A 135 -22.57 -21.39 -17.32
C ARG A 135 -23.67 -20.84 -16.41
N GLU A 136 -23.41 -19.70 -15.76
CA GLU A 136 -24.40 -19.03 -14.92
C GLU A 136 -25.66 -18.66 -15.72
N MET A 137 -25.49 -18.17 -16.95
CA MET A 137 -26.62 -17.87 -17.83
C MET A 137 -27.36 -19.13 -18.30
N GLN A 138 -26.64 -20.20 -18.64
CA GLN A 138 -27.25 -21.46 -19.02
C GLN A 138 -28.15 -22.01 -17.89
N GLU A 139 -27.65 -22.01 -16.66
CA GLU A 139 -28.38 -22.45 -15.47
C GLU A 139 -29.64 -21.61 -15.25
N LYS A 140 -29.51 -20.27 -15.26
CA LYS A 140 -30.66 -19.36 -15.03
C LYS A 140 -31.72 -19.45 -16.12
N LEU A 141 -31.35 -19.73 -17.37
CA LEU A 141 -32.29 -19.84 -18.48
C LEU A 141 -33.13 -21.12 -18.46
N VAL A 142 -32.71 -22.17 -17.73
CA VAL A 142 -33.44 -23.45 -17.65
C VAL A 142 -34.85 -23.26 -17.10
N ASP A 143 -35.04 -22.41 -16.10
CA ASP A 143 -36.34 -22.21 -15.44
C ASP A 143 -37.19 -21.11 -16.08
N MET A 144 -36.70 -20.45 -17.13
CA MET A 144 -37.39 -19.33 -17.77
C MET A 144 -38.23 -19.77 -18.98
N ASP A 145 -39.40 -19.15 -19.17
CA ASP A 145 -40.23 -19.35 -20.35
C ASP A 145 -39.87 -18.36 -21.47
N PHE A 146 -39.19 -18.86 -22.50
CA PHE A 146 -38.69 -18.02 -23.59
C PHE A 146 -39.81 -17.41 -24.44
N THR A 147 -41.03 -17.94 -24.39
CA THR A 147 -42.17 -17.36 -25.13
C THR A 147 -42.63 -16.04 -24.53
N LYS A 148 -42.36 -15.83 -23.23
CA LYS A 148 -42.66 -14.60 -22.49
C LYS A 148 -41.59 -13.53 -22.62
N PHE A 149 -40.46 -13.86 -23.25
CA PHE A 149 -39.43 -12.87 -23.52
C PHE A 149 -39.94 -11.79 -24.48
N HIS A 150 -39.50 -10.56 -24.22
CA HIS A 150 -39.88 -9.42 -25.02
C HIS A 150 -38.98 -9.30 -26.26
N PRO A 151 -39.52 -8.87 -27.40
CA PRO A 151 -38.69 -8.51 -28.55
C PRO A 151 -37.85 -7.28 -28.23
N LEU A 152 -36.74 -7.11 -28.98
CA LEU A 152 -35.89 -5.93 -28.88
C LEU A 152 -36.70 -4.65 -29.08
N LYS A 153 -36.41 -3.65 -28.25
CA LYS A 153 -36.99 -2.30 -28.37
C LYS A 153 -35.89 -1.31 -28.74
N PRO A 154 -35.68 -0.99 -30.03
CA PRO A 154 -34.58 -0.15 -30.49
C PRO A 154 -34.48 1.20 -29.76
N LYS A 155 -35.62 1.85 -29.52
CA LYS A 155 -35.68 3.13 -28.78
C LYS A 155 -35.06 3.08 -27.38
N LEU A 156 -35.18 1.95 -26.68
CA LEU A 156 -34.57 1.80 -25.35
C LEU A 156 -33.05 1.65 -25.45
N LEU A 157 -32.56 0.95 -26.48
CA LEU A 157 -31.13 0.81 -26.74
C LEU A 157 -30.51 2.15 -27.14
N GLU A 158 -31.17 2.89 -28.04
CA GLU A 158 -30.76 4.25 -28.44
C GLU A 158 -30.63 5.19 -27.23
N THR A 159 -31.52 5.05 -26.24
CA THR A 159 -31.45 5.84 -25.00
C THR A 159 -30.19 5.51 -24.20
N VAL A 160 -29.84 4.22 -24.07
CA VAL A 160 -28.62 3.77 -23.38
C VAL A 160 -27.36 4.19 -24.14
N ASP A 161 -27.37 4.06 -25.47
CA ASP A 161 -26.25 4.44 -26.32
C ASP A 161 -25.99 5.94 -26.29
N LYS A 162 -27.05 6.75 -26.34
CA LYS A 162 -26.97 8.20 -26.16
C LYS A 162 -26.40 8.56 -24.79
N MET A 163 -26.89 7.91 -23.73
CA MET A 163 -26.39 8.14 -22.37
C MET A 163 -24.87 7.86 -22.31
N LEU A 164 -24.42 6.72 -22.84
CA LEU A 164 -23.01 6.33 -22.86
C LEU A 164 -22.12 7.26 -23.70
N ALA A 165 -22.63 7.76 -24.82
CA ALA A 165 -21.87 8.59 -25.76
C ALA A 165 -21.82 10.07 -25.37
N GLU A 166 -22.94 10.63 -24.89
CA GLU A 166 -23.09 12.07 -24.63
C GLU A 166 -23.12 12.39 -23.14
N ASP A 167 -24.02 11.77 -22.38
CA ASP A 167 -24.30 12.17 -21.00
C ASP A 167 -23.14 11.82 -20.06
N ILE A 168 -22.56 10.63 -20.21
CA ILE A 168 -21.37 10.20 -19.46
C ILE A 168 -20.19 11.13 -19.73
N ALA A 169 -19.95 11.52 -20.98
CA ALA A 169 -18.85 12.42 -21.34
C ALA A 169 -19.02 13.80 -20.69
N ARG A 170 -20.26 14.34 -20.66
CA ARG A 170 -20.57 15.60 -19.97
C ARG A 170 -20.35 15.49 -18.46
N LEU A 171 -20.77 14.39 -17.84
CA LEU A 171 -20.55 14.16 -16.40
C LEU A 171 -19.05 14.06 -16.09
N MET A 172 -18.28 13.31 -16.87
CA MET A 172 -16.82 13.20 -16.70
C MET A 172 -16.12 14.56 -16.74
N ALA A 173 -16.57 15.49 -17.58
CA ALA A 173 -16.02 16.84 -17.66
C ALA A 173 -16.29 17.70 -16.41
N GLN A 174 -17.36 17.41 -15.66
CA GLN A 174 -17.75 18.15 -14.46
C GLN A 174 -17.05 17.65 -13.20
N ILE A 175 -16.67 16.38 -13.16
CA ILE A 175 -16.09 15.75 -11.95
C ILE A 175 -14.81 16.45 -11.45
N PRO A 176 -13.84 16.86 -12.30
CA PRO A 176 -12.66 17.56 -11.81
C PRO A 176 -12.98 18.88 -11.09
N GLN A 177 -14.06 19.57 -11.49
CA GLN A 177 -14.51 20.80 -10.84
C GLN A 177 -15.18 20.49 -9.49
N GLU A 178 -16.04 19.47 -9.44
CA GLU A 178 -16.67 19.00 -8.20
C GLU A 178 -15.62 18.57 -7.16
N GLN A 179 -14.60 17.83 -7.59
CA GLN A 179 -13.49 17.40 -6.73
C GLN A 179 -12.63 18.54 -6.20
N ARG A 180 -12.58 19.71 -6.88
CA ARG A 180 -11.92 20.93 -6.39
C ARG A 180 -12.78 21.73 -5.43
N LEU A 181 -14.10 21.59 -5.50
CA LEU A 181 -15.03 22.23 -4.58
C LEU A 181 -15.12 21.44 -3.26
N GLN A 182 -15.03 20.11 -3.34
CA GLN A 182 -15.03 19.20 -2.17
C GLN A 182 -13.70 19.14 -1.41
N SER A 183 -12.60 19.73 -1.92
CA SER A 183 -11.31 19.80 -1.21
C SER A 183 -11.30 20.80 -0.05
N ASN A 184 -12.35 21.62 0.09
CA ASN A 184 -12.54 22.45 1.27
C ASN A 184 -13.27 21.63 2.37
N GLU A 185 -12.44 21.03 3.21
CA GLU A 185 -12.67 20.64 4.61
C GLU A 185 -13.50 19.40 4.99
N GLU A 186 -14.43 18.82 4.22
CA GLU A 186 -15.36 17.81 4.82
C GLU A 186 -15.33 16.38 4.25
N SER A 187 -14.64 16.10 3.15
CA SER A 187 -14.82 14.81 2.44
C SER A 187 -13.71 13.77 2.62
N ASN A 188 -12.56 14.10 3.20
CA ASN A 188 -11.50 13.12 3.45
C ASN A 188 -11.78 12.30 4.71
N VAL A 189 -11.33 11.04 4.74
CA VAL A 189 -11.32 10.22 5.96
C VAL A 189 -10.43 10.93 7.00
N LYS A 190 -11.02 11.34 8.13
CA LYS A 190 -10.34 11.97 9.27
C LYS A 190 -10.40 11.04 10.48
N GLY A 191 -9.45 11.15 11.40
CA GLY A 191 -9.44 10.35 12.64
C GLY A 191 -8.62 9.08 12.56
N GLY A 192 -8.15 8.60 13.71
CA GLY A 192 -7.49 7.30 13.86
C GLY A 192 -6.08 7.27 13.26
N ALA A 193 -5.74 6.16 12.57
CA ALA A 193 -4.41 5.97 11.95
C ALA A 193 -4.09 6.99 10.83
N PHE A 194 -5.08 7.77 10.40
CA PHE A 194 -4.97 8.78 9.35
C PHE A 194 -4.54 10.16 9.87
N ASP A 195 -4.76 10.44 11.15
CA ASP A 195 -4.39 11.70 11.81
C ASP A 195 -2.91 11.67 12.22
N GLY A 196 -2.03 11.88 11.24
CA GLY A 196 -0.57 11.91 11.47
C GLY A 196 0.29 11.61 10.24
N VAL A 197 -0.32 11.03 9.20
CA VAL A 197 0.38 10.58 7.98
C VAL A 197 0.95 11.75 7.15
N GLN A 198 0.44 12.97 7.35
CA GLN A 198 0.86 14.17 6.59
C GLN A 198 1.58 15.26 7.39
N GLN A 199 1.78 15.15 8.70
CA GLN A 199 2.45 16.20 9.46
C GLN A 199 3.29 15.65 10.60
N SER A 200 4.43 15.07 10.26
CA SER A 200 5.62 15.28 11.08
C SER A 200 6.83 15.35 10.17
N PRO A 201 7.58 16.47 10.14
CA PRO A 201 8.88 16.52 9.48
C PRO A 201 9.93 15.59 10.13
N PHE A 202 9.52 14.78 11.12
CA PHE A 202 10.34 13.85 11.90
C PHE A 202 9.87 12.37 11.83
N THR A 203 8.87 12.01 11.01
CA THR A 203 8.47 10.59 10.87
C THR A 203 9.38 9.78 9.96
N PHE A 204 10.19 10.44 9.11
CA PHE A 204 11.21 9.78 8.31
C PHE A 204 12.47 9.54 9.17
N GLY A 205 12.70 8.31 9.64
CA GLY A 205 13.93 7.94 10.36
C GLY A 205 13.77 7.51 11.83
N ARG A 206 12.54 7.33 12.34
CA ARG A 206 12.34 6.74 13.68
C ARG A 206 13.00 5.36 13.73
N GLY A 207 13.98 5.19 14.61
CA GLY A 207 14.71 3.93 14.81
C GLY A 207 16.06 3.82 14.09
N GLU A 208 16.50 4.86 13.37
CA GLU A 208 17.86 4.94 12.81
C GLU A 208 18.63 6.14 13.40
N GLY A 209 19.96 6.07 13.37
CA GLY A 209 20.82 7.13 13.89
C GLY A 209 20.56 7.44 15.37
N ILE A 210 20.21 8.68 15.68
CA ILE A 210 19.97 9.16 17.05
C ILE A 210 18.70 8.60 17.70
N ASP A 211 17.73 8.16 16.88
CA ASP A 211 16.45 7.62 17.34
C ASP A 211 16.48 6.09 17.44
N ALA A 212 17.64 5.46 17.18
CA ALA A 212 17.86 4.03 17.39
C ALA A 212 17.58 3.68 18.86
N GLY A 213 16.71 2.69 19.08
CA GLY A 213 16.31 2.27 20.43
C GLY A 213 15.29 3.16 21.13
N SER A 214 14.78 4.24 20.51
CA SER A 214 13.76 5.13 21.12
C SER A 214 12.44 4.44 21.48
N MET A 215 12.19 3.24 20.95
CA MET A 215 11.02 2.41 21.26
C MET A 215 11.38 1.16 22.09
N ASP A 216 12.67 0.93 22.37
CA ASP A 216 13.11 -0.15 23.24
C ASP A 216 13.06 0.32 24.70
N SER A 217 12.63 -0.56 25.61
CA SER A 217 12.66 -0.28 27.05
C SER A 217 14.06 -0.39 27.66
N GLU A 218 15.04 -0.84 26.88
CA GLU A 218 16.43 -1.11 27.30
C GLU A 218 17.39 -0.19 26.53
N TRP A 219 18.42 0.30 27.21
CA TRP A 219 19.41 1.20 26.63
C TRP A 219 20.14 0.54 25.45
N ILE A 220 19.96 1.10 24.24
CA ILE A 220 20.43 0.49 22.99
C ILE A 220 21.95 0.28 22.95
N VAL A 221 22.70 1.21 23.54
CA VAL A 221 24.16 1.14 23.63
C VAL A 221 24.60 -0.02 24.51
N GLY A 222 23.80 -0.40 25.52
CA GLY A 222 24.04 -1.56 26.37
C GLY A 222 24.17 -2.87 25.57
N LYS A 223 23.44 -2.99 24.45
CA LYS A 223 23.51 -4.17 23.56
C LYS A 223 24.84 -4.27 22.81
N GLU A 224 25.51 -3.14 22.56
CA GLU A 224 26.77 -3.06 21.82
C GLU A 224 27.98 -2.74 22.70
N ARG A 225 27.75 -2.49 23.99
CA ARG A 225 28.76 -2.07 24.99
C ARG A 225 29.99 -2.97 25.01
N TYR A 226 29.80 -4.28 24.89
CA TYR A 226 30.88 -5.26 24.89
C TYR A 226 31.96 -4.99 23.80
N LYS A 227 31.59 -4.34 22.68
CA LYS A 227 32.53 -3.97 21.61
C LYS A 227 33.44 -2.81 22.03
N TYR A 228 32.95 -1.96 22.92
CA TYR A 228 33.62 -0.74 23.38
C TYR A 228 34.38 -0.97 24.69
N ASP A 229 33.94 -1.92 25.52
CA ASP A 229 34.61 -2.28 26.77
C ASP A 229 36.07 -2.71 26.55
N ASP A 230 36.35 -3.51 25.52
CA ASP A 230 37.73 -3.93 25.19
C ASP A 230 38.62 -2.72 24.86
N ILE A 231 38.07 -1.73 24.15
CA ILE A 231 38.77 -0.49 23.81
C ILE A 231 38.97 0.34 25.07
N PHE A 232 37.93 0.50 25.89
CA PHE A 232 37.97 1.23 27.15
C PHE A 232 39.06 0.69 28.08
N GLN A 233 39.14 -0.63 28.24
CA GLN A 233 40.17 -1.26 29.07
C GLN A 233 41.59 -1.04 28.52
N SER A 234 41.75 -1.06 27.19
CA SER A 234 43.05 -0.80 26.55
C SER A 234 43.60 0.63 26.80
N LEU A 235 42.71 1.57 27.16
CA LEU A 235 43.06 2.95 27.47
C LEU A 235 43.54 3.16 28.92
N ASN A 236 43.64 2.07 29.71
CA ASN A 236 44.10 2.04 31.10
C ASN A 236 43.30 3.01 32.01
N PRO A 237 42.01 2.74 32.26
CA PRO A 237 41.20 3.56 33.16
C PRO A 237 41.79 3.57 34.58
N VAL A 238 41.71 4.72 35.24
CA VAL A 238 42.08 4.91 36.65
C VAL A 238 40.79 5.14 37.42
N ASP A 239 40.56 4.35 38.47
CA ASP A 239 39.32 4.37 39.26
C ASP A 239 38.03 4.22 38.42
N GLY A 240 38.11 3.43 37.34
CA GLY A 240 36.96 3.16 36.46
C GLY A 240 36.65 4.29 35.47
N LYS A 241 37.50 5.32 35.38
CA LYS A 241 37.33 6.43 34.43
C LYS A 241 38.58 6.62 33.56
N ILE A 242 38.40 7.08 32.33
CA ILE A 242 39.48 7.52 31.45
C ILE A 242 39.55 9.05 31.42
N THR A 243 40.76 9.60 31.38
CA THR A 243 40.94 11.04 31.26
C THR A 243 40.47 11.55 29.90
N GLY A 244 39.97 12.78 29.82
CA GLY A 244 39.57 13.37 28.55
C GLY A 244 40.69 13.46 27.50
N ALA A 245 41.95 13.51 27.91
CA ALA A 245 43.07 13.42 26.99
C ALA A 245 43.18 12.03 26.33
N SER A 246 42.99 10.95 27.11
CA SER A 246 43.03 9.57 26.62
C SER A 246 41.84 9.27 25.70
N ALA A 247 40.63 9.63 26.14
CA ALA A 247 39.41 9.49 25.35
C ALA A 247 39.48 10.26 24.03
N LYS A 248 39.95 11.52 24.07
CA LYS A 248 40.12 12.33 22.85
C LYS A 248 41.10 11.70 21.87
N ALA A 249 42.20 11.11 22.35
CA ALA A 249 43.17 10.43 21.49
C ALA A 249 42.53 9.24 20.76
N GLU A 250 41.63 8.51 21.41
CA GLU A 250 40.86 7.43 20.77
C GLU A 250 39.83 7.98 19.77
N MET A 251 39.03 8.97 20.17
CA MET A 251 38.00 9.57 19.32
C MET A 251 38.56 10.15 18.01
N ILE A 252 39.76 10.72 18.02
CA ILE A 252 40.41 11.28 16.81
C ILE A 252 40.68 10.20 15.75
N LYS A 253 40.87 8.93 16.14
CA LYS A 253 41.08 7.82 15.19
C LYS A 253 39.89 7.58 14.27
N SER A 254 38.69 8.02 14.65
CA SER A 254 37.49 7.99 13.80
C SER A 254 37.58 8.88 12.55
N LYS A 255 38.58 9.79 12.49
CA LYS A 255 38.77 10.78 11.41
C LYS A 255 37.61 11.76 11.22
N LEU A 256 36.75 11.92 12.23
CA LEU A 256 35.73 12.96 12.23
C LEU A 256 36.35 14.35 12.52
N PRO A 257 35.74 15.44 12.02
CA PRO A 257 36.20 16.79 12.32
C PRO A 257 36.21 17.09 13.83
N ASN A 258 37.19 17.85 14.31
CA ASN A 258 37.30 18.22 15.74
C ASN A 258 36.05 18.92 16.30
N THR A 259 35.32 19.66 15.45
CA THR A 259 34.04 20.29 15.83
C THR A 259 32.97 19.26 16.16
N VAL A 260 32.93 18.15 15.41
CA VAL A 260 32.01 17.02 15.63
C VAL A 260 32.43 16.23 16.87
N LEU A 261 33.72 15.94 17.03
CA LEU A 261 34.23 15.23 18.21
C LEU A 261 33.99 16.01 19.51
N GLY A 262 34.12 17.35 19.49
CA GLY A 262 33.76 18.19 20.63
C GLY A 262 32.26 18.15 20.97
N LYS A 263 31.40 18.00 19.94
CA LYS A 263 29.96 17.81 20.15
C LYS A 263 29.65 16.44 20.77
N VAL A 264 30.30 15.37 20.29
CA VAL A 264 30.18 14.03 20.88
C VAL A 264 30.62 14.05 22.34
N TRP A 265 31.77 14.65 22.65
CA TRP A 265 32.27 14.79 24.02
C TRP A 265 31.22 15.41 24.94
N LYS A 266 30.68 16.57 24.55
CA LYS A 266 29.68 17.30 25.33
C LYS A 266 28.39 16.51 25.55
N LEU A 267 28.05 15.61 24.63
CA LEU A 267 26.86 14.75 24.74
C LEU A 267 27.12 13.48 25.56
N SER A 268 28.38 13.08 25.72
CA SER A 268 28.75 11.80 26.36
C SER A 268 29.23 11.97 27.80
N ASP A 269 29.82 13.13 28.13
CA ASP A 269 30.25 13.54 29.48
C ASP A 269 29.02 14.08 30.24
N ILE A 270 28.26 13.16 30.87
CA ILE A 270 26.93 13.43 31.43
C ILE A 270 27.06 14.10 32.78
N ASP A 271 27.98 13.61 33.61
CA ASP A 271 28.26 14.18 34.93
C ASP A 271 29.15 15.43 34.87
N LYS A 272 29.75 15.73 33.70
CA LYS A 272 30.56 16.92 33.40
C LYS A 272 31.83 17.00 34.25
N ASP A 273 32.37 15.85 34.63
CA ASP A 273 33.59 15.79 35.43
C ASP A 273 34.88 15.87 34.57
N GLY A 274 34.74 15.85 33.24
CA GLY A 274 35.86 15.95 32.30
C GLY A 274 36.63 14.64 32.09
N MET A 275 36.10 13.54 32.61
CA MET A 275 36.52 12.17 32.40
C MET A 275 35.36 11.39 31.77
N LEU A 276 35.60 10.17 31.30
CA LEU A 276 34.51 9.29 30.84
C LEU A 276 34.60 7.98 31.61
N ASP A 277 33.49 7.54 32.19
CA ASP A 277 33.36 6.16 32.64
C ASP A 277 33.09 5.20 31.47
N SER A 278 32.91 3.92 31.78
CA SER A 278 32.69 2.88 30.75
C SER A 278 31.39 3.08 29.97
N ASP A 279 30.34 3.60 30.61
CA ASP A 279 29.03 3.82 29.99
C ASP A 279 29.04 5.08 29.13
N GLU A 280 29.64 6.16 29.63
CA GLU A 280 29.86 7.40 28.89
C GLU A 280 30.79 7.19 27.68
N PHE A 281 31.81 6.34 27.82
CA PHE A 281 32.68 5.99 26.70
C PHE A 281 31.94 5.16 25.64
N ALA A 282 31.13 4.18 26.06
CA ALA A 282 30.31 3.40 25.13
C ALA A 282 29.32 4.31 24.37
N LEU A 283 28.71 5.27 25.06
CA LEU A 283 27.86 6.30 24.45
C LEU A 283 28.64 7.15 23.42
N ALA A 284 29.84 7.60 23.77
CA ALA A 284 30.70 8.38 22.86
C ALA A 284 31.02 7.61 21.57
N MET A 285 31.37 6.32 21.71
CA MET A 285 31.68 5.47 20.56
C MET A 285 30.44 5.16 19.71
N HIS A 286 29.27 5.01 20.33
CA HIS A 286 28.00 4.84 19.63
C HIS A 286 27.63 6.09 18.82
N LEU A 287 27.75 7.30 19.41
CA LEU A 287 27.51 8.56 18.71
C LEU A 287 28.48 8.78 17.53
N ILE A 288 29.75 8.36 17.67
CA ILE A 288 30.71 8.37 16.56
C ILE A 288 30.25 7.43 15.45
N SER A 289 29.78 6.22 15.79
CA SER A 289 29.26 5.25 14.82
C SER A 289 28.07 5.82 14.04
N ILE A 290 27.11 6.43 14.74
CA ILE A 290 25.94 7.13 14.14
C ILE A 290 26.42 8.17 13.13
N LYS A 291 27.41 8.98 13.49
CA LYS A 291 27.92 10.02 12.60
C LYS A 291 28.69 9.48 11.39
N LEU A 292 29.42 8.38 11.56
CA LEU A 292 30.11 7.67 10.46
C LEU A 292 29.13 7.02 9.48
N GLN A 293 27.94 6.62 9.95
CA GLN A 293 26.85 6.12 9.12
C GLN A 293 26.10 7.22 8.34
N GLY A 294 26.48 8.49 8.53
CA GLY A 294 25.93 9.63 7.79
C GLY A 294 24.78 10.36 8.48
N HIS A 295 24.44 9.99 9.72
CA HIS A 295 23.40 10.65 10.49
C HIS A 295 23.95 11.86 11.27
N ASP A 296 23.11 12.86 11.55
CA ASP A 296 23.50 14.02 12.33
C ASP A 296 23.36 13.80 13.84
N LEU A 297 24.25 14.44 14.60
CA LEU A 297 24.22 14.38 16.07
C LEU A 297 23.14 15.32 16.62
N PRO A 298 22.44 14.95 17.71
CA PRO A 298 21.37 15.76 18.26
C PRO A 298 21.93 17.01 18.96
N LEU A 299 21.10 18.02 19.22
CA LEU A 299 21.55 19.21 19.97
C LEU A 299 21.69 18.92 21.46
N GLU A 300 20.83 18.06 21.99
CA GLU A 300 20.79 17.57 23.36
C GLU A 300 20.65 16.06 23.34
N LEU A 301 21.15 15.36 24.36
CA LEU A 301 21.09 13.90 24.41
C LEU A 301 19.64 13.45 24.70
N PRO A 302 19.01 12.66 23.83
CA PRO A 302 17.68 12.10 24.10
C PRO A 302 17.67 11.17 25.31
N GLU A 303 16.55 11.11 26.05
CA GLU A 303 16.41 10.30 27.26
C GLU A 303 16.71 8.81 27.03
N HIS A 304 16.36 8.25 25.88
CA HIS A 304 16.59 6.84 25.56
C HIS A 304 18.06 6.49 25.28
N LEU A 305 18.93 7.49 25.12
CA LEU A 305 20.39 7.31 24.99
C LEU A 305 21.15 7.62 26.28
N VAL A 306 20.47 8.07 27.34
CA VAL A 306 21.08 8.26 28.65
C VAL A 306 21.39 6.89 29.26
N PRO A 307 22.62 6.62 29.72
CA PRO A 307 22.95 5.40 30.44
C PRO A 307 22.07 5.23 31.69
N PRO A 308 21.71 3.97 32.04
CA PRO A 308 20.83 3.65 33.17
C PRO A 308 21.47 3.89 34.54
#